data_AF-A0A1X3H3V3-F1
#
_entry.id   AF-A0A1X3H3V3-F1
#
_cell.length_a   1.000
_cell.length_b   1.000
_cell.length_c   1.000
_cell.angle_alpha   90.00
_cell.angle_beta   90.00
_cell.angle_gamma   90.00
#
_symmetry.space_group_name_H-M   'P 1'
#
loop_
_entity.id
_entity.type
_entity.pdbx_description
1 polymer ?
#
loop_
_entity_poly.entity_id
_entity_poly.type
_entity_poly.pdbx_seq_one_letter_code
_entity_poly.pdbx_strand_id
1 'polypeptide(L)'
;MLALGCSERKAVRIYMTETPEELRQRVQQLDNAFFEEVERRIKPLRDRSLEYEKLAISYSEKGFQTLTYLNGGALVAIPAALSFFKAEVPGASVMWTAAAFILGLLFVVAAQGAAFFTMARRAEANSFLMNAQFNRMAALRYPPEHDDHKARWASSTSDDNRANKKLGHSDVWRIVGLTFFVCALLAFIGGCLLGALAVLAVKG
;
A
#
# COMPACT_ATOMS: atom_id res chain seq x y z
N MET A 1 -13.31 6.62 61.76
CA MET A 1 -14.55 7.28 61.31
C MET A 1 -14.19 8.65 60.74
N LEU A 2 -14.64 8.92 59.51
CA LEU A 2 -14.90 10.23 58.90
C LEU A 2 -13.71 11.18 58.55
N ALA A 3 -13.17 11.01 57.35
CA ALA A 3 -12.50 12.09 56.60
C ALA A 3 -12.63 11.89 55.07
N LEU A 4 -13.86 11.74 54.55
CA LEU A 4 -14.16 11.69 53.10
C LEU A 4 -15.21 12.73 52.67
N GLY A 5 -15.48 13.76 53.48
CA GLY A 5 -16.71 14.59 53.32
C GLY A 5 -16.59 15.91 52.56
N CYS A 6 -15.42 16.32 52.06
CA CYS A 6 -15.22 17.70 51.57
C CYS A 6 -14.82 17.83 50.09
N SER A 7 -14.26 16.79 49.45
CA SER A 7 -13.83 16.87 48.05
C SER A 7 -15.00 16.67 47.06
N GLU A 8 -15.94 15.77 47.36
CA GLU A 8 -17.11 15.53 46.50
C GLU A 8 -18.12 16.68 46.50
N ARG A 9 -18.22 17.45 47.59
CA ARG A 9 -19.16 18.59 47.68
C ARG A 9 -18.76 19.79 46.83
N LYS A 10 -17.48 19.93 46.45
CA LYS A 10 -17.04 20.99 45.52
C LYS A 10 -17.29 20.64 44.06
N ALA A 11 -17.18 19.36 43.69
CA ALA A 11 -17.51 18.93 42.33
C ALA A 11 -19.01 19.08 42.05
N VAL A 12 -19.88 18.70 42.99
CA VAL A 12 -21.34 18.76 42.80
C VAL A 12 -21.89 20.20 42.75
N ARG A 13 -21.24 21.18 43.40
CA ARG A 13 -21.72 22.57 43.44
C ARG A 13 -21.42 23.38 42.16
N ILE A 14 -20.54 22.89 41.28
CA ILE A 14 -20.21 23.57 40.01
C ILE A 14 -21.25 23.29 38.92
N TYR A 15 -22.08 22.26 39.08
CA TYR A 15 -23.10 21.87 38.08
C TYR A 15 -24.44 22.61 38.18
N MET A 16 -24.61 23.58 39.09
CA MET A 16 -25.92 24.15 39.41
C MET A 16 -26.14 25.61 38.99
N THR A 17 -25.23 26.24 38.23
CA THR A 17 -25.37 27.65 37.80
C THR A 17 -25.26 27.90 36.31
N GLU A 18 -25.04 26.88 35.48
CA GLU A 18 -25.00 27.07 34.02
C GLU A 18 -26.42 27.12 33.46
N THR A 19 -26.72 28.15 32.69
CA THR A 19 -27.98 28.23 31.95
C THR A 19 -28.02 27.14 30.87
N PRO A 20 -29.21 26.66 30.45
CA PRO A 20 -29.31 25.63 29.40
C PRO A 20 -28.59 26.00 28.10
N GLU A 21 -28.49 27.30 27.78
CA GLU A 21 -27.78 27.79 26.60
C GLU A 21 -26.26 27.73 26.76
N GLU A 22 -25.71 28.03 27.94
CA GLU A 22 -24.27 27.89 28.22
C GLU A 22 -23.84 26.42 28.19
N LEU A 23 -24.68 25.52 28.70
CA LEU A 23 -24.45 24.07 28.63
C LEU A 23 -24.43 23.59 27.16
N ARG A 24 -25.40 24.03 26.34
CA ARG A 24 -25.42 23.71 24.90
C ARG A 24 -24.17 24.22 24.18
N GLN A 25 -23.76 25.45 24.43
CA GLN A 25 -22.56 26.03 23.83
C GLN A 25 -21.31 25.25 24.22
N ARG A 26 -21.17 24.83 25.48
CA ARG A 26 -20.04 24.00 25.92
C ARG A 26 -20.03 22.61 25.29
N VAL A 27 -21.18 21.95 25.24
CA VAL A 27 -21.31 20.65 24.57
C VAL A 27 -20.91 20.78 23.09
N GLN A 28 -21.37 21.82 22.40
CA GLN A 28 -21.02 22.07 21.02
C GLN A 28 -19.53 22.37 20.83
N GLN A 29 -18.90 23.14 21.73
CA GLN A 29 -17.45 23.38 21.71
C GLN A 29 -16.64 22.11 21.93
N LEU A 30 -17.05 21.26 22.88
CA LEU A 30 -16.40 19.98 23.14
C LEU A 30 -16.53 19.01 21.95
N ASP A 31 -17.70 18.97 21.32
CA ASP A 31 -17.91 18.18 20.12
C ASP A 31 -17.04 18.68 18.96
N ASN A 32 -17.00 20.00 18.72
CA ASN A 32 -16.15 20.58 17.67
C ASN A 32 -14.67 20.26 17.90
N ALA A 33 -14.16 20.46 19.12
CA ALA A 33 -12.77 20.14 19.47
C ALA A 33 -12.45 18.65 19.30
N PHE A 34 -13.41 17.78 19.62
CA PHE A 34 -13.27 16.34 19.39
C PHE A 34 -13.17 16.02 17.89
N PHE A 35 -14.05 16.57 17.06
CA PHE A 35 -14.00 16.33 15.61
C PHE A 35 -12.72 16.86 14.98
N GLU A 36 -12.24 18.02 15.43
CA GLU A 36 -10.97 18.59 14.99
C GLU A 36 -9.78 17.67 15.34
N GLU A 37 -9.75 17.12 16.56
CA GLU A 37 -8.70 16.20 16.99
C GLU A 37 -8.76 14.85 16.25
N VAL A 38 -9.98 14.34 16.00
CA VAL A 38 -10.20 13.12 15.21
C VAL A 38 -9.73 13.32 13.78
N GLU A 39 -10.12 14.42 13.14
CA GLU A 39 -9.69 14.77 11.78
C GLU A 39 -8.17 14.93 11.72
N ARG A 40 -7.55 15.58 12.72
CA ARG A 40 -6.08 15.75 12.80
C ARG A 40 -5.35 14.41 12.83
N ARG A 41 -5.89 13.40 13.52
CA ARG A 41 -5.29 12.06 13.62
C ARG A 41 -5.59 11.15 12.44
N ILE A 42 -6.78 11.26 11.86
CA ILE A 42 -7.23 10.42 10.74
C ILE A 42 -6.68 10.91 9.41
N LYS A 43 -6.63 12.23 9.20
CA LYS A 43 -6.18 12.85 7.95
C LYS A 43 -4.88 12.27 7.38
N PRO A 44 -3.77 12.11 8.14
CA PRO A 44 -2.55 11.52 7.58
C PRO A 44 -2.72 10.05 7.12
N LEU A 45 -3.60 9.28 7.77
CA LEU A 45 -3.89 7.89 7.36
C LEU A 45 -4.74 7.86 6.10
N ARG A 46 -5.74 8.75 6.01
CA ARG A 46 -6.58 8.93 4.81
C ARG A 46 -5.75 9.38 3.62
N ASP A 47 -4.90 10.40 3.81
CA ASP A 47 -4.06 10.96 2.75
C ASP A 47 -3.07 9.90 2.22
N ARG A 48 -2.47 9.09 3.11
CA ARG A 48 -1.63 7.95 2.71
C ARG A 48 -2.42 6.87 1.97
N SER A 49 -3.64 6.57 2.38
CA SER A 49 -4.50 5.60 1.67
C SER A 49 -4.74 6.05 0.23
N LEU A 50 -5.13 7.31 0.04
CA LEU A 50 -5.37 7.90 -1.28
C LEU A 50 -4.07 7.97 -2.10
N GLU A 51 -2.93 8.22 -1.47
CA GLU A 51 -1.63 8.20 -2.13
C GLU A 51 -1.29 6.80 -2.66
N TYR A 52 -1.51 5.75 -1.86
CA TYR A 52 -1.29 4.38 -2.34
C TYR A 52 -2.23 3.97 -3.47
N GLU A 53 -3.49 4.42 -3.46
CA GLU A 53 -4.42 4.20 -4.57
C GLU A 53 -3.95 4.92 -5.84
N LYS A 54 -3.55 6.20 -5.74
CA LYS A 54 -2.98 6.95 -6.87
C LYS A 54 -1.73 6.28 -7.42
N LEU A 55 -0.86 5.80 -6.53
CA LEU A 55 0.37 5.10 -6.91
C LEU A 55 0.04 3.79 -7.62
N ALA A 56 -0.95 3.02 -7.14
CA ALA A 56 -1.40 1.78 -7.79
C ALA A 56 -1.94 2.03 -9.20
N ILE A 57 -2.76 3.08 -9.38
CA ILE A 57 -3.28 3.49 -10.68
C ILE A 57 -2.12 3.89 -11.61
N SER A 58 -1.21 4.76 -11.14
CA SER A 58 -0.07 5.20 -11.94
C SER A 58 0.86 4.04 -12.32
N TYR A 59 1.08 3.09 -11.41
CA TYR A 59 1.85 1.88 -11.70
C TYR A 59 1.16 0.97 -12.71
N SER A 60 -0.17 0.87 -12.68
CA SER A 60 -0.92 0.14 -13.70
C SER A 60 -0.76 0.80 -15.07
N GLU A 61 -0.96 2.12 -15.17
CA GLU A 61 -0.81 2.87 -16.42
C GLU A 61 0.61 2.79 -17.00
N LYS A 62 1.63 3.05 -16.16
CA LYS A 62 3.04 2.93 -16.57
C LYS A 62 3.42 1.49 -16.88
N GLY A 63 2.84 0.54 -16.16
CA GLY A 63 3.03 -0.89 -16.39
C GLY A 63 2.53 -1.31 -17.77
N PHE A 64 1.31 -0.90 -18.13
CA PHE A 64 0.75 -1.10 -19.47
C PHE A 64 1.59 -0.41 -20.54
N GLN A 65 1.97 0.85 -20.36
CA GLN A 65 2.85 1.55 -21.30
C GLN A 65 4.18 0.81 -21.49
N THR A 66 4.82 0.38 -20.39
CA THR A 66 6.09 -0.36 -20.44
C THR A 66 5.92 -1.69 -21.17
N LEU A 67 4.82 -2.41 -20.95
CA LEU A 67 4.51 -3.63 -21.69
C LEU A 67 4.28 -3.36 -23.18
N THR A 68 3.57 -2.28 -23.53
CA THR A 68 3.37 -1.88 -24.92
C THR A 68 4.68 -1.48 -25.59
N TYR A 69 5.54 -0.72 -24.90
CA TYR A 69 6.85 -0.33 -25.42
C TYR A 69 7.82 -1.51 -25.56
N LEU A 70 7.83 -2.43 -24.60
CA LEU A 70 8.71 -3.60 -24.67
C LEU A 70 8.23 -4.61 -25.72
N ASN A 71 6.92 -4.85 -25.84
CA ASN A 71 6.37 -5.71 -26.89
C ASN A 71 6.52 -5.07 -28.28
N GLY A 72 6.25 -3.76 -28.41
CA GLY A 72 6.40 -3.03 -29.66
C GLY A 72 7.88 -2.89 -30.08
N GLY A 73 8.77 -2.62 -29.13
CA GLY A 73 10.21 -2.56 -29.34
C GLY A 73 10.78 -3.92 -29.75
N ALA A 74 10.36 -5.02 -29.12
CA ALA A 74 10.80 -6.37 -29.50
C ALA A 74 10.30 -6.78 -30.90
N LEU A 75 9.04 -6.46 -31.23
CA LEU A 75 8.45 -6.74 -32.55
C LEU A 75 9.18 -6.02 -33.69
N VAL A 76 9.77 -4.85 -33.44
CA VAL A 76 10.53 -4.09 -34.44
C VAL A 76 12.02 -4.45 -34.41
N ALA A 77 12.59 -4.67 -33.23
CA ALA A 77 14.02 -4.93 -33.05
C ALA A 77 14.44 -6.32 -33.55
N ILE A 78 13.60 -7.37 -33.40
CA ILE A 78 13.94 -8.72 -33.84
C ILE A 78 14.06 -8.80 -35.38
N PRO A 79 13.08 -8.32 -36.18
CA PRO A 79 13.23 -8.28 -37.64
C PRO A 79 14.33 -7.34 -38.12
N ALA A 80 14.52 -6.19 -37.43
CA ALA A 80 15.59 -5.26 -37.77
C ALA A 80 16.98 -5.86 -37.53
N ALA A 81 17.19 -6.59 -36.42
CA ALA A 81 18.44 -7.29 -36.18
C ALA A 81 18.69 -8.37 -37.25
N LEU A 82 17.67 -9.16 -37.59
CA LEU A 82 17.78 -10.18 -38.64
C LEU A 82 18.09 -9.58 -40.01
N SER A 83 17.50 -8.43 -40.35
CA SER A 83 17.73 -7.76 -41.65
C SER A 83 19.09 -7.05 -41.72
N PHE A 84 19.56 -6.44 -40.63
CA PHE A 84 20.86 -5.76 -40.58
C PHE A 84 22.04 -6.73 -40.63
N PHE A 85 21.94 -7.87 -39.97
CA PHE A 85 23.08 -8.78 -39.88
C PHE A 85 23.30 -9.61 -41.15
N LYS A 86 22.32 -9.70 -42.08
CA LYS A 86 22.37 -10.59 -43.25
C LYS A 86 22.95 -11.98 -42.92
N ALA A 87 22.79 -12.40 -41.67
CA ALA A 87 23.56 -13.47 -41.09
C ALA A 87 22.68 -14.72 -41.11
N GLU A 88 23.23 -15.81 -41.61
CA GLU A 88 22.74 -17.16 -41.34
C GLU A 88 23.02 -17.48 -39.86
N VAL A 89 22.36 -16.75 -38.95
CA VAL A 89 22.48 -16.99 -37.53
C VAL A 89 21.86 -18.34 -37.24
N PRO A 90 22.54 -19.26 -36.53
CA PRO A 90 21.96 -20.56 -36.18
C PRO A 90 20.62 -20.34 -35.47
N GLY A 91 19.53 -20.83 -36.05
CA GLY A 91 18.17 -20.56 -35.57
C GLY A 91 17.95 -20.91 -34.09
N ALA A 92 18.73 -21.87 -33.56
CA ALA A 92 18.71 -22.21 -32.14
C ALA A 92 19.13 -21.06 -31.22
N SER A 93 20.16 -20.28 -31.58
CA SER A 93 20.64 -19.16 -30.75
C SER A 93 19.67 -17.96 -30.74
N VAL A 94 19.04 -17.70 -31.89
CA VAL A 94 17.95 -16.72 -32.02
C VAL A 94 16.74 -17.14 -31.19
N MET A 95 16.39 -18.43 -31.23
CA MET A 95 15.27 -18.98 -30.47
C MET A 95 15.50 -18.88 -28.95
N TRP A 96 16.70 -19.20 -28.45
CA TRP A 96 17.02 -19.05 -27.03
C TRP A 96 17.02 -17.58 -26.57
N THR A 97 17.52 -16.67 -27.41
CA THR A 97 17.49 -15.23 -27.13
C THR A 97 16.06 -14.70 -27.06
N ALA A 98 15.21 -15.09 -28.02
CA ALA A 98 13.79 -14.73 -28.03
C ALA A 98 13.05 -15.33 -26.82
N ALA A 99 13.31 -16.60 -26.47
CA ALA A 99 12.72 -17.25 -25.32
C ALA A 99 13.10 -16.55 -24.00
N ALA A 100 14.38 -16.17 -23.82
CA ALA A 100 14.84 -15.42 -22.66
C ALA A 100 14.15 -14.05 -22.57
N PHE A 101 13.92 -13.38 -23.69
CA PHE A 101 13.22 -12.10 -23.73
C PHE A 101 11.75 -12.24 -23.33
N ILE A 102 11.04 -13.24 -23.88
CA ILE A 102 9.64 -13.53 -23.52
C ILE A 102 9.53 -13.87 -22.03
N LEU A 103 10.44 -14.70 -21.51
CA LEU A 103 10.48 -15.08 -20.10
C LEU A 103 10.72 -13.84 -19.20
N GLY A 104 11.64 -12.96 -19.60
CA GLY A 104 11.88 -11.67 -18.94
C GLY A 104 10.62 -10.81 -18.90
N LEU A 105 9.88 -10.70 -20.00
CA LEU A 105 8.61 -9.96 -20.06
C LEU A 105 7.55 -10.56 -19.14
N LEU A 106 7.41 -11.88 -19.11
CA LEU A 106 6.48 -12.56 -18.20
C LEU A 106 6.80 -12.26 -16.73
N PHE A 107 8.08 -12.25 -16.36
CA PHE A 107 8.50 -11.86 -15.01
C PHE A 107 8.23 -10.38 -14.70
N VAL A 108 8.39 -9.48 -15.67
CA VAL A 108 8.01 -8.07 -15.49
C VAL A 108 6.51 -7.93 -15.22
N VAL A 109 5.65 -8.65 -15.97
CA VAL A 109 4.19 -8.66 -15.73
C VAL A 109 3.88 -9.17 -14.32
N ALA A 110 4.50 -10.28 -13.91
CA ALA A 110 4.31 -10.85 -12.57
C ALA A 110 4.77 -9.88 -11.46
N ALA A 111 5.91 -9.21 -11.66
CA ALA A 111 6.43 -8.19 -10.74
C ALA A 111 5.47 -7.00 -10.61
N GLN A 112 4.91 -6.52 -11.72
CA GLN A 112 3.91 -5.45 -11.72
C GLN A 112 2.63 -5.87 -10.99
N GLY A 113 2.14 -7.09 -11.22
CA GLY A 113 1.00 -7.65 -10.49
C GLY A 113 1.24 -7.70 -8.98
N ALA A 114 2.42 -8.18 -8.57
CA ALA A 114 2.81 -8.21 -7.17
C ALA A 114 2.93 -6.81 -6.54
N ALA A 115 3.44 -5.82 -7.29
CA ALA A 115 3.48 -4.43 -6.87
C ALA A 115 2.08 -3.84 -6.66
N PHE A 116 1.13 -4.12 -7.58
CA PHE A 116 -0.27 -3.72 -7.43
C PHE A 116 -0.89 -4.32 -6.15
N PHE A 117 -0.73 -5.63 -5.91
CA PHE A 117 -1.22 -6.27 -4.69
C PHE A 117 -0.59 -5.68 -3.43
N THR A 118 0.70 -5.33 -3.47
CA THR A 118 1.40 -4.68 -2.36
C THR A 118 0.72 -3.36 -1.99
N MET A 119 0.41 -2.52 -2.98
CA MET A 119 -0.24 -1.22 -2.79
C MET A 119 -1.69 -1.36 -2.33
N ALA A 120 -2.46 -2.25 -2.97
CA ALA A 120 -3.85 -2.51 -2.60
C ALA A 120 -3.98 -2.98 -1.14
N ARG A 121 -3.08 -3.87 -0.69
CA ARG A 121 -3.06 -4.33 0.71
C ARG A 121 -2.63 -3.24 1.69
N ARG A 122 -1.77 -2.30 1.30
CA ARG A 122 -1.40 -1.13 2.13
C ARG A 122 -2.54 -0.14 2.25
N ALA A 123 -3.29 0.09 1.18
CA ALA A 123 -4.50 0.92 1.21
C ALA A 123 -5.55 0.30 2.16
N GLU A 124 -5.84 -1.00 2.03
CA GLU A 124 -6.72 -1.72 2.96
C GLU A 124 -6.24 -1.60 4.41
N ALA A 125 -4.94 -1.80 4.67
CA ALA A 125 -4.38 -1.71 6.02
C ALA A 125 -4.57 -0.30 6.63
N ASN A 126 -4.36 0.75 5.85
CA ASN A 126 -4.57 2.13 6.33
C ASN A 126 -6.04 2.41 6.65
N SER A 127 -6.98 1.83 5.90
CA SER A 127 -8.42 1.93 6.22
C SER A 127 -8.73 1.29 7.58
N PHE A 128 -8.16 0.12 7.87
CA PHE A 128 -8.29 -0.49 9.20
C PHE A 128 -7.63 0.34 10.30
N LEU A 129 -6.44 0.91 10.07
CA LEU A 129 -5.78 1.79 11.03
C LEU A 129 -6.61 3.05 11.31
N MET A 130 -7.25 3.61 10.29
CA MET A 130 -8.16 4.75 10.43
C MET A 130 -9.35 4.39 11.34
N ASN A 131 -10.00 3.25 11.08
CA ASN A 131 -11.09 2.76 11.93
C ASN A 131 -10.62 2.47 13.36
N ALA A 132 -9.41 1.92 13.52
CA ALA A 132 -8.81 1.66 14.83
C ALA A 132 -8.59 2.96 15.61
N GLN A 133 -8.08 4.01 14.97
CA GLN A 133 -7.88 5.32 15.59
C GLN A 133 -9.20 6.00 15.92
N PHE A 134 -10.19 5.94 15.03
CA PHE A 134 -11.54 6.44 15.29
C PHE A 134 -12.15 5.75 16.52
N ASN A 135 -12.07 4.42 16.60
CA ASN A 135 -12.58 3.65 17.72
C ASN A 135 -11.84 3.95 19.03
N ARG A 136 -10.52 4.21 19.01
CA ARG A 136 -9.78 4.67 20.21
C ARG A 136 -10.29 6.01 20.70
N MET A 137 -10.41 6.99 19.79
CA MET A 137 -10.89 8.33 20.15
C MET A 137 -12.32 8.28 20.67
N ALA A 138 -13.19 7.49 20.03
CA ALA A 138 -14.57 7.34 20.48
C ALA A 138 -14.67 6.58 21.82
N ALA A 139 -13.75 5.67 22.15
CA ALA A 139 -13.70 5.02 23.46
C ALA A 139 -13.43 6.04 24.58
N LEU A 140 -12.55 7.03 24.35
CA LEU A 140 -12.21 8.06 25.33
C LEU A 140 -13.39 8.96 25.76
N ARG A 141 -14.52 8.93 25.03
CA ARG A 141 -15.75 9.63 25.42
C ARG A 141 -16.50 8.96 26.58
N TYR A 142 -16.16 7.70 26.90
CA TYR A 142 -16.83 6.92 27.93
C TYR A 142 -15.84 6.56 29.05
N PRO A 143 -16.31 6.48 30.31
CA PRO A 143 -15.49 5.95 31.40
C PRO A 143 -14.98 4.52 31.09
N PRO A 144 -13.79 4.13 31.55
CA PRO A 144 -13.19 2.82 31.24
C PRO A 144 -14.06 1.61 31.62
N GLU A 145 -14.89 1.78 32.65
CA GLU A 145 -15.78 0.75 33.18
C GLU A 145 -17.02 0.54 32.30
N HIS A 146 -17.38 1.53 31.49
CA HIS A 146 -18.55 1.52 30.63
C HIS A 146 -18.40 0.50 29.49
N ASP A 147 -19.47 -0.22 29.16
CA ASP A 147 -19.43 -1.27 28.14
C ASP A 147 -19.08 -0.73 26.75
N ASP A 148 -19.55 0.48 26.41
CA ASP A 148 -19.16 1.16 25.16
C ASP A 148 -17.66 1.45 25.07
N HIS A 149 -16.98 1.79 26.18
CA HIS A 149 -15.54 1.96 26.17
C HIS A 149 -14.87 0.62 25.83
N LYS A 150 -15.25 -0.45 26.52
CA LYS A 150 -14.69 -1.80 26.31
C LYS A 150 -14.93 -2.30 24.88
N ALA A 151 -16.15 -2.13 24.37
CA ALA A 151 -16.52 -2.53 23.02
C ALA A 151 -15.71 -1.77 21.95
N ARG A 152 -15.59 -0.44 22.08
CA ARG A 152 -14.81 0.37 21.13
C ARG A 152 -13.31 0.10 21.23
N TRP A 153 -12.79 -0.12 22.43
CA TRP A 153 -11.39 -0.49 22.64
C TRP A 153 -11.05 -1.86 22.04
N ALA A 154 -11.93 -2.85 22.25
CA ALA A 154 -11.80 -4.18 21.64
C ALA A 154 -11.87 -4.11 20.11
N SER A 155 -12.82 -3.35 19.56
CA SER A 155 -12.95 -3.11 18.12
C SER A 155 -11.68 -2.49 17.54
N SER A 156 -11.13 -1.46 18.19
CA SER A 156 -9.87 -0.85 17.79
C SER A 156 -8.71 -1.85 17.76
N THR A 157 -8.59 -2.68 18.80
CA THR A 157 -7.53 -3.68 18.90
C THR A 157 -7.66 -4.74 17.81
N SER A 158 -8.89 -5.16 17.50
CA SER A 158 -9.19 -6.07 16.39
C SER A 158 -8.79 -5.47 15.04
N ASP A 159 -9.14 -4.20 14.78
CA ASP A 159 -8.79 -3.52 13.54
C ASP A 159 -7.28 -3.30 13.39
N ASP A 160 -6.58 -2.96 14.47
CA ASP A 160 -5.12 -2.81 14.50
C ASP A 160 -4.42 -4.16 14.17
N ASN A 161 -4.90 -5.26 14.76
CA ASN A 161 -4.42 -6.60 14.45
C ASN A 161 -4.69 -7.00 12.98
N ARG A 162 -5.86 -6.65 12.44
CA ARG A 162 -6.19 -6.88 11.02
C ARG A 162 -5.29 -6.06 10.11
N ALA A 163 -5.04 -4.80 10.44
CA ALA A 163 -4.12 -3.94 9.70
C ALA A 163 -2.71 -4.52 9.67
N ASN A 164 -2.18 -4.93 10.82
CA ASN A 164 -0.85 -5.54 10.93
C ASN A 164 -0.72 -6.82 10.10
N LYS A 165 -1.75 -7.68 10.11
CA LYS A 165 -1.77 -8.88 9.25
C LYS A 165 -1.73 -8.53 7.76
N LYS A 166 -2.44 -7.48 7.35
CA LYS A 166 -2.46 -7.01 5.96
C LYS A 166 -1.12 -6.39 5.55
N LEU A 167 -0.47 -5.64 6.44
CA LEU A 167 0.88 -5.12 6.24
C LEU A 167 1.90 -6.26 6.07
N GLY A 168 1.83 -7.29 6.91
CA GLY A 168 2.68 -8.47 6.77
C GLY A 168 2.52 -9.16 5.42
N HIS A 169 1.28 -9.36 4.96
CA HIS A 169 1.03 -9.90 3.61
C HIS A 169 1.53 -8.96 2.50
N SER A 170 1.38 -7.65 2.65
CA SER A 170 1.91 -6.67 1.71
C SER A 170 3.43 -6.79 1.56
N ASP A 171 4.15 -6.96 2.66
CA ASP A 171 5.61 -7.11 2.61
C ASP A 171 6.05 -8.42 1.92
N VAL A 172 5.27 -9.50 2.06
CA VAL A 172 5.50 -10.74 1.28
C VAL A 172 5.33 -10.47 -0.21
N TRP A 173 4.25 -9.80 -0.63
CA TRP A 173 4.04 -9.44 -2.04
C TRP A 173 5.13 -8.52 -2.58
N ARG A 174 5.64 -7.60 -1.76
CA ARG A 174 6.77 -6.74 -2.10
C ARG A 174 8.02 -7.57 -2.40
N ILE A 175 8.35 -8.54 -1.53
CA ILE A 175 9.51 -9.42 -1.71
C ILE A 175 9.33 -10.26 -2.99
N VAL A 176 8.16 -10.86 -3.18
CA VAL A 176 7.85 -11.64 -4.39
C VAL A 176 8.01 -10.79 -5.66
N GLY A 177 7.49 -9.56 -5.66
CA GLY A 177 7.63 -8.64 -6.77
C GLY A 177 9.08 -8.26 -7.07
N LEU A 178 9.88 -7.99 -6.02
CA LEU A 178 11.32 -7.73 -6.15
C LEU A 178 12.06 -8.94 -6.72
N THR A 179 11.75 -10.15 -6.26
CA THR A 179 12.35 -11.38 -6.78
C THR A 179 12.04 -11.55 -8.27
N PHE A 180 10.79 -11.37 -8.70
CA PHE A 180 10.44 -11.43 -10.11
C PHE A 180 11.14 -10.35 -10.94
N PHE A 181 11.30 -9.14 -10.40
CA PHE A 181 12.04 -8.08 -11.08
C PHE A 181 13.52 -8.43 -11.28
N VAL A 182 14.17 -9.01 -10.27
CA VAL A 182 15.56 -9.49 -10.39
C VAL A 182 15.66 -10.63 -11.40
N CYS A 183 14.74 -11.60 -11.37
CA CYS A 183 14.69 -12.68 -12.36
C CYS A 183 14.50 -12.15 -13.79
N ALA A 184 13.65 -11.14 -13.98
CA ALA A 184 13.46 -10.48 -15.27
C ALA A 184 14.76 -9.82 -15.77
N LEU A 185 15.46 -9.09 -14.88
CA LEU A 185 16.72 -8.45 -15.20
C LEU A 185 17.78 -9.49 -15.63
N LEU A 186 17.90 -10.59 -14.90
CA LEU A 186 18.81 -11.67 -15.24
C LEU A 186 18.44 -12.33 -16.57
N ALA A 187 17.15 -12.52 -16.86
CA ALA A 187 16.69 -13.05 -18.14
C ALA A 187 17.05 -12.12 -19.31
N PHE A 188 16.90 -10.80 -19.15
CA PHE A 188 17.31 -9.84 -20.18
C PHE A 188 18.82 -9.80 -20.38
N ILE A 189 19.61 -9.74 -19.30
CA ILE A 189 21.07 -9.76 -19.38
C ILE A 189 21.55 -11.06 -20.05
N GLY A 190 21.01 -12.21 -19.64
CA GLY A 190 21.32 -13.50 -20.22
C GLY A 190 20.95 -13.58 -21.70
N GLY A 191 19.76 -13.10 -22.08
CA GLY A 191 19.32 -13.02 -23.47
C GLY A 191 20.26 -12.15 -24.32
N CYS A 192 20.64 -10.98 -23.82
CA CYS A 192 21.58 -10.09 -24.51
C CYS A 192 22.97 -10.73 -24.68
N LEU A 193 23.48 -11.41 -23.65
CA LEU A 193 24.78 -12.10 -23.72
C LEU A 193 24.75 -13.25 -24.73
N LEU A 194 23.69 -14.07 -24.73
CA LEU A 194 23.52 -15.16 -25.70
C LEU A 194 23.44 -14.61 -27.14
N GLY A 195 22.68 -13.53 -27.35
CA GLY A 195 22.61 -12.87 -28.64
C GLY A 195 23.96 -12.31 -29.10
N ALA A 196 24.71 -11.68 -28.20
CA ALA A 196 26.05 -11.15 -28.50
C ALA A 196 27.03 -12.27 -28.86
N LEU A 197 27.03 -13.38 -28.11
CA LEU A 197 27.86 -14.55 -28.38
C LEU A 197 27.52 -15.18 -29.74
N ALA A 198 26.23 -15.26 -30.09
CA ALA A 198 25.80 -15.78 -31.39
C ALA A 198 26.31 -14.92 -32.55
N VAL A 199 26.26 -13.59 -32.43
CA VAL A 199 26.78 -12.68 -33.47
C VAL A 199 28.30 -12.78 -33.59
N LEU A 200 29.02 -12.90 -32.47
CA LEU A 200 30.47 -13.07 -32.48
C LEU A 200 30.88 -14.42 -33.10
N ALA A 201 30.15 -15.50 -32.83
CA ALA A 201 30.43 -16.81 -33.39
C ALA A 201 30.23 -16.89 -34.92
N VAL A 202 29.37 -16.06 -35.49
CA VAL A 202 29.14 -15.99 -36.95
C VAL A 202 30.20 -15.14 -37.67
N LYS A 203 30.87 -14.21 -36.96
CA LYS A 203 31.90 -13.33 -37.53
C LYS A 203 33.33 -13.88 -37.43
N GLY A 204 33.55 -14.92 -36.62
CA GLY A 204 34.85 -15.54 -36.41
C GLY A 204 35.07 -16.80 -37.23
#